data_AF-A0A2T4IZN0-F1
#
_entry.id   AF-A0A2T4IZN0-F1
#
_cell.length_a   1.000
_cell.length_b   1.000
_cell.length_c   1.000
_cell.angle_alpha   90.00
_cell.angle_beta   90.00
_cell.angle_gamma   90.00
#
_symmetry.space_group_name_H-M   'P 1'
#
loop_
_entity.id
_entity.type
_entity.pdbx_description
1 polymer ?
#
loop_
_entity_poly.entity_id
_entity_poly.type
_entity_poly.pdbx_seq_one_letter_code
_entity_poly.pdbx_strand_id
1 'polypeptide(L)'
;MTQGSETARRDTLLARRLDLVASVSALTAEALRLNQKRAGIEMDVLRLELEIGRSGDNAQLVRDLHEAEESAVAIMQACAACEDRIIAVEADIEELDRRLVATANKN
;
A
#
# COMPACT_ATOMS: atom_id res chain seq x y z
N MET A 1 -27.86 -13.73 31.76
CA MET A 1 -26.98 -14.45 30.81
C MET A 1 -26.59 -13.60 29.59
N THR A 2 -27.22 -12.44 29.35
CA THR A 2 -27.00 -11.56 28.18
C THR A 2 -25.70 -10.75 28.22
N GLN A 3 -25.33 -10.18 29.37
CA GLN A 3 -24.09 -9.37 29.50
C GLN A 3 -22.80 -10.13 29.13
N GLY A 4 -22.69 -11.42 29.47
CA GLY A 4 -21.51 -12.22 29.13
C GLY A 4 -21.35 -12.44 27.62
N SER A 5 -22.45 -12.48 26.87
CA SER A 5 -22.44 -12.61 25.41
C SER A 5 -22.10 -11.30 24.70
N GLU A 6 -22.43 -10.15 25.30
CA GLU A 6 -22.15 -8.82 24.74
C GLU A 6 -20.69 -8.44 24.90
N THR A 7 -20.10 -8.72 26.08
CA THR A 7 -18.65 -8.55 26.31
C THR A 7 -17.84 -9.41 25.34
N ALA A 8 -18.16 -10.70 25.20
CA ALA A 8 -17.46 -11.58 24.27
C ALA A 8 -17.55 -11.12 22.80
N ARG A 9 -18.72 -10.58 22.40
CA ARG A 9 -18.90 -10.00 21.06
C ARG A 9 -18.04 -8.75 20.88
N ARG A 10 -17.98 -7.86 21.88
CA ARG A 10 -17.15 -6.66 21.84
C ARG A 10 -15.67 -7.01 21.76
N ASP A 11 -15.21 -7.96 22.57
CA ASP A 11 -13.80 -8.40 22.58
C ASP A 11 -13.40 -8.99 21.22
N THR A 12 -14.29 -9.75 20.58
CA THR A 12 -14.07 -10.27 19.22
C THR A 12 -13.91 -9.14 18.19
N LEU A 13 -14.73 -8.08 18.28
CA LEU A 13 -14.62 -6.92 17.39
C LEU A 13 -13.32 -6.14 17.65
N LEU A 14 -12.92 -5.98 18.91
CA LEU A 14 -11.67 -5.31 19.28
C LEU A 14 -10.44 -6.09 18.79
N ALA A 15 -10.43 -7.42 18.94
CA ALA A 15 -9.37 -8.27 18.41
C ALA A 15 -9.22 -8.11 16.89
N ARG A 16 -10.35 -8.18 16.16
CA ARG A 16 -10.35 -7.96 14.71
C ARG A 16 -9.87 -6.55 14.32
N ARG A 17 -10.16 -5.54 15.14
CA ARG A 17 -9.68 -4.17 14.90
C ARG A 17 -8.17 -4.09 15.01
N LEU A 18 -7.58 -4.75 16.01
CA LEU A 18 -6.13 -4.82 16.17
C LEU A 18 -5.46 -5.50 14.97
N ASP A 19 -6.04 -6.59 14.46
CA ASP A 19 -5.53 -7.28 13.28
C ASP A 19 -5.56 -6.39 12.02
N LEU A 20 -6.65 -5.63 11.82
CA LEU A 20 -6.77 -4.70 10.71
C LEU A 20 -5.77 -3.54 10.83
N VAL A 21 -5.57 -2.98 12.04
CA VAL A 21 -4.57 -1.93 12.28
C VAL A 21 -3.14 -2.43 12.02
N ALA A 22 -2.84 -3.67 12.41
CA ALA A 22 -1.56 -4.30 12.07
C ALA A 22 -1.40 -4.47 10.56
N SER A 23 -2.48 -4.82 9.86
CA SER A 23 -2.51 -4.95 8.40
C SER A 23 -2.28 -3.62 7.69
N VAL A 24 -2.94 -2.53 8.10
CA VAL A 24 -2.67 -1.17 7.57
C VAL A 24 -1.22 -0.79 7.82
N SER A 25 -0.70 -1.06 9.02
CA SER A 25 0.69 -0.71 9.35
C SER A 25 1.69 -1.43 8.44
N ALA A 26 1.47 -2.71 8.14
CA ALA A 26 2.28 -3.49 7.21
C ALA A 26 2.17 -2.95 5.77
N LEU A 27 0.95 -2.62 5.33
CA LEU A 27 0.71 -2.03 4.01
C LEU A 27 1.35 -0.65 3.86
N THR A 28 1.31 0.19 4.89
CA THR A 28 1.98 1.50 4.87
C THR A 28 3.50 1.36 4.77
N ALA A 29 4.08 0.37 5.45
CA ALA A 29 5.51 0.06 5.28
C ALA A 29 5.83 -0.47 3.87
N GLU A 30 4.94 -1.29 3.30
CA GLU A 30 5.04 -1.75 1.91
C GLU A 30 4.98 -0.57 0.92
N ALA A 31 4.01 0.34 1.08
CA ALA A 31 3.86 1.54 0.27
C ALA A 31 5.10 2.45 0.34
N LEU A 32 5.67 2.65 1.52
CA LEU A 32 6.91 3.40 1.67
C LEU A 32 8.07 2.76 0.88
N ARG A 33 8.23 1.45 1.01
CA ARG A 33 9.27 0.69 0.28
C ARG A 33 9.07 0.77 -1.23
N LEU A 34 7.82 0.65 -1.71
CA LEU A 34 7.50 0.76 -3.14
C LEU A 34 7.80 2.16 -3.67
N ASN A 35 7.44 3.20 -2.92
CA ASN A 35 7.74 4.59 -3.29
C ASN A 35 9.26 4.87 -3.33
N GLN A 36 10.03 4.33 -2.39
CA GLN A 36 11.50 4.42 -2.43
C GLN A 36 12.07 3.71 -3.67
N LYS A 37 11.57 2.52 -3.99
CA LYS A 37 11.97 1.78 -5.19
C LYS A 37 11.60 2.55 -6.46
N ARG A 38 10.41 3.15 -6.50
CA ARG A 38 9.95 3.98 -7.62
C ARG A 38 10.88 5.16 -7.86
N ALA A 39 11.22 5.90 -6.79
CA ALA A 39 12.16 7.01 -6.90
C ALA A 39 13.53 6.58 -7.46
N GLY A 40 14.05 5.42 -7.05
CA GLY A 40 15.28 4.86 -7.63
C GLY A 40 15.18 4.58 -9.13
N ILE A 41 14.06 3.99 -9.57
CA ILE A 41 13.81 3.71 -11.00
C ILE A 41 13.65 5.02 -11.80
N GLU A 42 12.92 5.99 -11.28
CA GLU A 42 12.75 7.31 -11.92
C GLU A 42 14.11 8.02 -12.09
N MET A 43 15.00 7.91 -11.09
CA MET A 43 16.37 8.43 -11.20
C MET A 43 17.19 7.70 -12.26
N ASP A 44 17.04 6.38 -12.39
CA ASP A 44 17.74 5.60 -13.42
C ASP A 44 17.26 5.92 -14.83
N VAL A 45 15.95 6.07 -15.04
CA VAL A 45 15.38 6.53 -16.31
C VAL A 45 15.98 7.89 -16.69
N LEU A 46 15.92 8.88 -15.79
CA LEU A 46 16.47 10.22 -16.05
C LEU A 46 17.98 10.16 -16.35
N ARG A 47 18.73 9.34 -15.62
CA ARG A 47 20.17 9.15 -15.85
C ARG A 47 20.43 8.62 -17.27
N LEU A 48 19.68 7.63 -17.72
CA LEU A 48 19.82 7.02 -19.04
C LEU A 48 19.41 7.98 -20.16
N GLU A 49 18.30 8.70 -20.01
CA GLU A 49 17.87 9.75 -20.95
C GLU A 49 18.96 10.82 -21.14
N LEU A 50 19.56 11.28 -20.03
CA LEU A 50 20.64 12.27 -20.06
C LEU A 50 21.92 11.72 -20.71
N GLU A 51 22.23 10.44 -20.53
CA GLU A 51 23.40 9.80 -21.14
C GLU A 51 23.21 9.65 -22.65
N ILE A 52 22.04 9.19 -23.08
CA ILE A 52 21.65 9.13 -24.50
C ILE A 52 21.74 10.52 -25.14
N GLY A 53 21.19 11.55 -24.48
CA GLY A 53 21.25 12.93 -24.97
C GLY A 53 22.68 13.49 -25.12
N ARG A 54 23.66 12.99 -24.34
CA ARG A 54 25.07 13.42 -24.41
C ARG A 54 25.90 12.61 -25.41
N SER A 55 25.68 11.30 -25.47
CA SER A 55 26.56 10.36 -26.17
C SER A 55 25.95 9.80 -27.46
N GLY A 56 24.69 10.16 -27.75
CA GLY A 56 23.92 9.61 -28.86
C GLY A 56 23.32 8.23 -28.55
N ASP A 57 22.48 7.77 -29.46
CA ASP A 57 21.72 6.52 -29.30
C ASP A 57 22.61 5.29 -29.44
N ASN A 58 23.26 4.89 -28.34
CA ASN A 58 23.89 3.58 -28.22
C ASN A 58 22.80 2.52 -28.02
N ALA A 59 22.81 1.46 -28.83
CA ALA A 59 21.86 0.37 -28.75
C ALA A 59 21.77 -0.28 -27.34
N GLN A 60 22.85 -0.28 -26.56
CA GLN A 60 22.79 -0.74 -25.17
C GLN A 60 22.01 0.24 -24.28
N LEU A 61 22.30 1.54 -24.37
CA LEU A 61 21.61 2.56 -23.57
C LEU A 61 20.11 2.61 -23.88
N VAL A 62 19.72 2.45 -25.15
CA VAL A 62 18.31 2.40 -25.55
C VAL A 62 17.60 1.18 -24.97
N ARG A 63 18.27 0.02 -24.92
CA ARG A 63 17.72 -1.17 -24.25
C ARG A 63 17.58 -0.97 -22.74
N ASP A 64 18.63 -0.46 -22.11
CA ASP A 64 18.64 -0.22 -20.66
C ASP A 64 17.54 0.80 -20.28
N LEU A 65 17.32 1.83 -21.10
CA LEU A 65 16.25 2.80 -20.92
C LEU A 65 14.88 2.12 -21.01
N HIS A 66 14.67 1.28 -22.03
CA HIS A 66 13.41 0.57 -22.18
C HIS A 66 13.12 -0.38 -21.00
N GLU A 67 14.12 -1.11 -20.51
CA GLU A 67 13.98 -1.97 -19.33
C GLU A 67 13.67 -1.17 -18.05
N ALA A 68 14.26 0.03 -17.90
CA ALA A 68 13.98 0.93 -16.80
C ALA A 68 12.55 1.52 -16.88
N GLU A 69 12.09 1.87 -18.08
CA GLU A 69 10.71 2.32 -18.33
C GLU A 69 9.67 1.22 -18.04
N GLU A 70 9.91 -0.02 -18.48
CA GLU A 70 9.06 -1.16 -18.16
C GLU A 70 9.00 -1.39 -16.64
N SER A 71 10.15 -1.27 -15.96
CA SER A 71 10.24 -1.34 -14.51
C SER A 71 9.48 -0.19 -13.83
N ALA A 72 9.48 1.01 -14.41
CA ALA A 72 8.75 2.17 -13.92
C ALA A 72 7.22 1.94 -14.00
N VAL A 73 6.74 1.39 -15.11
CA VAL A 73 5.33 1.02 -15.27
C VAL A 73 4.93 -0.05 -14.25
N ALA A 74 5.75 -1.09 -14.10
CA ALA A 74 5.47 -2.18 -13.16
C ALA A 74 5.43 -1.69 -11.70
N ILE A 75 6.35 -0.81 -11.29
CA ILE A 75 6.36 -0.29 -9.92
C ILE A 75 5.18 0.67 -9.67
N MET A 76 4.76 1.46 -10.68
CA MET A 76 3.56 2.30 -10.57
C MET A 76 2.30 1.46 -10.34
N GLN A 77 2.15 0.36 -11.07
CA GLN A 77 1.03 -0.57 -10.88
C GLN A 77 1.06 -1.20 -9.48
N ALA A 78 2.25 -1.57 -8.99
CA ALA A 78 2.41 -2.10 -7.64
C ALA A 78 2.07 -1.07 -6.56
N CYS A 79 2.46 0.20 -6.73
CA CYS A 79 2.06 1.29 -5.83
C CYS A 79 0.53 1.44 -5.79
N ALA A 80 -0.12 1.53 -6.96
CA ALA A 80 -1.58 1.67 -7.05
C ALA A 80 -2.30 0.49 -6.39
N ALA A 81 -1.87 -0.75 -6.64
CA ALA A 81 -2.45 -1.92 -6.00
C ALA A 81 -2.25 -1.94 -4.47
N CYS A 82 -1.13 -1.42 -3.97
CA CYS A 82 -0.89 -1.28 -2.54
C CYS A 82 -1.81 -0.21 -1.92
N GLU A 83 -2.02 0.91 -2.61
CA GLU A 83 -2.94 1.97 -2.18
C GLU A 83 -4.40 1.47 -2.14
N ASP A 84 -4.84 0.72 -3.16
CA ASP A 84 -6.17 0.10 -3.19
C ASP A 84 -6.38 -0.85 -1.98
N ARG A 85 -5.34 -1.62 -1.62
CA ARG A 85 -5.38 -2.51 -0.44
C ARG A 85 -5.47 -1.71 0.87
N ILE A 86 -4.76 -0.58 0.97
CA ILE A 86 -4.86 0.30 2.15
C ILE A 86 -6.28 0.82 2.30
N ILE A 87 -6.84 1.40 1.23
CA ILE A 87 -8.20 1.95 1.22
C ILE A 87 -9.23 0.89 1.64
N ALA A 88 -9.10 -0.33 1.12
CA ALA A 88 -10.00 -1.43 1.47
C ALA A 88 -9.93 -1.78 2.97
N VAL A 89 -8.73 -1.88 3.54
CA VAL A 89 -8.56 -2.19 4.97
C VAL A 89 -9.03 -1.03 5.85
N GLU A 90 -8.82 0.22 5.44
CA GLU A 90 -9.32 1.40 6.15
C GLU A 90 -10.86 1.43 6.17
N ALA A 91 -11.52 1.09 5.05
CA ALA A 91 -12.98 0.97 4.98
C ALA A 91 -13.51 -0.16 5.90
N ASP A 92 -12.79 -1.29 5.98
CA ASP A 92 -13.12 -2.38 6.91
C ASP A 92 -13.00 -1.94 8.37
N ILE A 93 -11.99 -1.13 8.71
CA ILE A 93 -11.82 -0.55 10.06
C ILE A 93 -12.99 0.40 10.37
N GLU A 94 -13.38 1.26 9.43
CA GLU A 94 -14.49 2.20 9.62
C GLU A 94 -15.82 1.47 9.88
N GLU A 95 -16.13 0.44 9.11
CA GLU A 95 -17.31 -0.40 9.34
C GLU A 95 -17.25 -1.09 10.71
N LEU A 96 -16.08 -1.61 11.10
CA LEU A 96 -15.89 -2.23 12.39
C LEU A 96 -16.06 -1.24 13.55
N ASP A 97 -15.57 -0.01 13.40
CA ASP A 97 -15.71 1.07 14.38
C ASP A 97 -17.18 1.49 14.53
N ARG A 98 -17.93 1.58 13.42
CA ARG A 98 -19.39 1.80 13.47
C ARG A 98 -20.11 0.70 14.24
N ARG A 99 -19.72 -0.57 14.05
CA ARG A 99 -20.28 -1.71 14.80
C ARG A 99 -19.92 -1.67 16.29
N LEU A 100 -18.68 -1.31 16.63
CA LEU A 100 -18.23 -1.16 18.02
C LEU A 100 -19.03 -0.08 18.74
N VAL A 101 -19.22 1.08 18.13
CA VAL A 101 -20.06 2.16 18.66
C VAL A 101 -21.51 1.69 18.85
N ALA A 102 -22.08 0.99 17.85
CA ALA A 102 -23.44 0.46 17.96
C ALA A 102 -23.59 -0.59 19.08
N THR A 103 -22.56 -1.36 19.41
CA THR A 103 -22.56 -2.24 20.57
C THR A 103 -22.38 -1.51 21.90
N ALA A 104 -21.66 -0.39 21.92
CA ALA A 104 -21.47 0.43 23.11
C ALA A 104 -22.75 1.20 23.49
N ASN A 105 -23.51 1.67 22.50
CA ASN A 105 -24.74 2.45 22.70
C ASN A 105 -25.99 1.60 22.99
N LYS A 106 -25.88 0.26 22.99
CA LYS A 106 -26.98 -0.67 23.31
C LYS A 106 -26.99 -1.12 24.77
N ASN A 107 -25.98 -0.72 25.54
CA ASN A 107 -25.87 -0.90 26.99
C ASN A 107 -26.34 0.36 27.73
#